data_AF-A0A953M3I5-F1
#
_entry.id   AF-A0A953M3I5-F1
#
_cell.length_a   1.000
_cell.length_b   1.000
_cell.length_c   1.000
_cell.angle_alpha   90.00
_cell.angle_beta   90.00
_cell.angle_gamma   90.00
#
_symmetry.space_group_name_H-M   'P 1'
#
loop_
_entity.id
_entity.type
_entity.pdbx_description
1 polymer ?
#
loop_
_entity_poly.entity_id
_entity_poly.type
_entity_poly.pdbx_seq_one_letter_code
_entity_poly.pdbx_strand_id
1 'polypeptide(L)' 'MPAKNPRINVVVERPVYAAIHDLAEESGVSMAMIVRDLIKEALELKEDVALSALADERMRTLDRSKLLSHDEVWKG' A
#
# COMPACT_ATOMS: atom_id res chain seq x y z
N MET A 1 -25.63 -6.89 -17.77
CA MET A 1 -25.07 -7.26 -16.45
C MET A 1 -24.20 -6.10 -15.98
N PRO A 2 -24.39 -5.55 -14.77
CA PRO A 2 -23.39 -4.66 -14.20
C PRO A 2 -22.10 -5.48 -14.01
N ALA A 3 -20.95 -4.90 -14.35
CA ALA A 3 -19.68 -5.63 -14.30
C ALA A 3 -19.36 -6.10 -12.88
N LYS A 4 -18.81 -7.31 -12.75
CA LYS A 4 -18.45 -7.95 -11.47
C LYS A 4 -17.48 -7.14 -10.60
N ASN A 5 -16.74 -6.19 -11.18
CA ASN A 5 -15.73 -5.42 -10.49
C ASN A 5 -16.07 -3.92 -10.49
N PRO A 6 -15.87 -3.19 -9.37
CA PRO A 6 -16.01 -1.75 -9.33
C PRO A 6 -15.00 -1.10 -10.29
N ARG A 7 -15.45 -0.08 -11.03
CA ARG A 7 -14.62 0.67 -11.98
C ARG A 7 -14.39 2.08 -11.46
N ILE A 8 -13.17 2.56 -11.60
CA ILE A 8 -12.78 3.93 -11.30
C ILE A 8 -12.41 4.59 -12.61
N ASN A 9 -13.06 5.70 -12.95
CA ASN A 9 -12.70 6.55 -14.08
C ASN A 9 -12.02 7.80 -13.51
N VAL A 10 -10.81 8.10 -13.96
CA VAL A 10 -10.01 9.23 -13.47
C VAL A 10 -9.53 10.04 -14.66
N VAL A 11 -9.60 11.37 -14.54
CA VAL A 11 -8.97 12.30 -15.50
C VAL A 11 -7.57 12.60 -14.99
N VAL A 12 -6.58 12.47 -15.87
CA VAL A 12 -5.15 12.72 -15.56
C VAL A 12 -4.56 13.69 -16.58
N GLU A 13 -3.50 14.39 -16.21
CA GLU A 13 -2.77 15.28 -17.09
C GLU A 13 -2.01 14.49 -18.18
N ARG A 14 -1.77 15.16 -19.31
CA ARG A 14 -1.02 14.56 -20.44
C ARG A 14 0.32 13.94 -20.05
N PRO A 15 1.16 14.58 -19.20
CA PRO A 15 2.43 13.96 -18.79
C PRO A 15 2.25 12.67 -18.00
N VAL A 16 1.25 12.61 -17.13
CA VAL A 16 0.95 11.41 -16.32
C VAL A 16 0.44 10.29 -17.21
N TYR A 17 -0.44 10.61 -18.16
CA TYR A 17 -0.91 9.64 -19.15
C TYR A 17 0.24 9.06 -19.97
N ALA A 18 1.14 9.91 -20.47
CA ALA A 18 2.31 9.48 -21.24
C ALA A 18 3.21 8.54 -20.42
N ALA A 19 3.51 8.90 -19.16
CA ALA A 19 4.31 8.04 -18.28
C ALA A 19 3.66 6.67 -18.05
N ILE A 20 2.34 6.61 -17.81
CA ILE A 20 1.61 5.34 -17.65
C ILE A 20 1.64 4.52 -18.94
N HIS A 21 1.49 5.17 -20.10
CA HIS A 21 1.54 4.54 -21.41
C HIS A 21 2.92 3.91 -21.66
N ASP A 22 3.99 4.66 -21.43
CA ASP A 22 5.36 4.18 -21.66
C ASP A 22 5.70 3.01 -20.73
N LEU A 23 5.31 3.08 -19.45
CA LEU A 23 5.44 1.96 -18.51
C LEU A 23 4.68 0.71 -18.97
N ALA A 24 3.49 0.89 -19.54
CA ALA A 24 2.68 -0.21 -20.03
C ALA A 24 3.32 -0.90 -21.25
N GLU A 25 3.84 -0.11 -22.20
CA GLU A 25 4.58 -0.60 -23.37
C GLU A 25 5.86 -1.34 -22.96
N GLU A 26 6.67 -0.74 -22.09
CA GLU A 26 7.91 -1.35 -21.58
C GLU A 26 7.66 -2.66 -20.83
N SER A 27 6.55 -2.74 -20.08
CA SER A 27 6.18 -3.90 -19.28
C SER A 27 5.38 -4.96 -20.05
N GLY A 28 4.98 -4.68 -21.29
CA GLY A 28 4.16 -5.58 -22.11
C GLY A 28 2.77 -5.88 -21.52
N VAL A 29 2.21 -4.97 -20.71
CA VAL A 29 0.91 -5.13 -20.05
C VAL A 29 -0.02 -3.95 -20.35
N SER A 30 -1.31 -4.09 -20.08
CA SER A 30 -2.26 -2.99 -20.31
C SER A 30 -2.04 -1.82 -19.33
N MET A 31 -2.32 -0.59 -19.78
CA MET A 31 -2.32 0.61 -18.92
C MET A 31 -3.22 0.44 -17.67
N ALA A 32 -4.36 -0.25 -17.80
CA ALA A 32 -5.24 -0.50 -16.67
C ALA A 32 -4.59 -1.37 -15.58
N MET A 33 -3.70 -2.29 -15.95
CA MET A 33 -2.92 -3.08 -14.99
C MET A 33 -1.86 -2.22 -14.30
N ILE A 34 -1.12 -1.41 -15.05
CA ILE A 34 -0.16 -0.45 -14.49
C ILE A 34 -0.86 0.47 -13.49
N VAL A 35 -1.96 1.11 -13.88
CA VAL A 35 -2.73 2.01 -12.99
C VAL A 35 -3.24 1.27 -11.76
N ARG A 36 -3.76 0.05 -11.91
CA ARG A 36 -4.23 -0.75 -10.77
C ARG A 36 -3.09 -1.00 -9.78
N ASP A 37 -1.91 -1.36 -10.27
CA ASP A 37 -0.79 -1.74 -9.42
C ASP A 37 -0.16 -0.51 -8.75
N LEU A 38 -0.02 0.61 -9.48
CA LEU A 38 0.38 1.90 -8.90
C LEU A 38 -0.58 2.39 -7.81
N ILE A 39 -1.90 2.19 -7.98
CA ILE A 39 -2.88 2.54 -6.94
C ILE A 39 -2.69 1.67 -5.70
N LYS A 40 -2.39 0.38 -5.84
CA LYS A 40 -2.14 -0.50 -4.70
C LYS A 40 -0.88 -0.07 -3.95
N GLU A 41 0.22 0.15 -4.67
CA GLU A 41 1.47 0.63 -4.08
C GLU A 41 1.27 1.96 -3.33
N ALA A 42 0.51 2.89 -3.90
CA ALA A 42 0.20 4.15 -3.23
C ALA A 42 -0.63 3.98 -1.94
N LEU A 43 -1.49 2.96 -1.88
CA LEU A 43 -2.25 2.62 -0.66
C LEU A 43 -1.35 1.95 0.39
N GLU A 44 -0.49 1.02 -0.03
CA GLU A 44 0.50 0.37 0.84
C GLU A 44 1.45 1.41 1.47
N LEU A 45 1.96 2.36 0.68
CA LEU A 45 2.80 3.45 1.21
C LEU A 45 2.06 4.32 2.25
N LYS A 46 0.75 4.54 2.10
CA LYS A 46 -0.05 5.26 3.10
C LYS A 46 -0.24 4.43 4.37
N GLU A 47 -0.42 3.13 4.24
CA GLU A 47 -0.52 2.20 5.36
C GLU A 47 0.80 2.14 6.14
N ASP A 48 1.94 2.04 5.46
CA ASP A 48 3.27 2.04 6.09
C ASP A 48 3.51 3.28 6.96
N VAL A 49 3.12 4.46 6.48
CA VAL A 49 3.20 5.70 7.26
C VAL A 49 2.33 5.61 8.52
N ALA A 50 1.11 5.09 8.39
CA ALA A 50 0.20 4.94 9.53
C ALA A 50 0.70 3.91 10.55
N LEU A 51 1.20 2.76 10.09
CA LEU A 51 1.76 1.71 10.94
C LEU A 51 3.04 2.17 11.64
N SER A 52 3.87 2.96 10.96
CA SER A 52 5.07 3.57 11.57
C SER A 52 4.70 4.51 12.70
N ALA A 53 3.70 5.38 12.50
CA ALA A 53 3.23 6.27 13.55
C ALA A 53 2.67 5.50 14.76
N LEU A 54 1.95 4.40 14.52
CA LEU A 54 1.46 3.52 15.59
C LEU A 54 2.61 2.84 16.35
N ALA A 55 3.66 2.40 15.64
CA ALA A 55 4.85 1.82 16.25
C ALA A 55 5.60 2.84 17.12
N ASP A 56 5.77 4.06 16.63
CA ASP A 56 6.41 5.16 17.36
C ASP A 56 5.65 5.50 18.65
N GLU A 57 4.31 5.55 18.59
CA GLU A 57 3.48 5.78 19.77
C GLU A 57 3.70 4.68 20.82
N ARG A 58 3.65 3.41 20.39
CA ARG A 58 3.87 2.26 21.29
C ARG A 58 5.26 2.30 21.92
N MET A 59 6.27 2.66 21.15
CA MET A 59 7.64 2.79 21.66
C MET A 59 7.75 3.92 22.68
N ARG A 60 7.11 5.07 22.43
CA ARG A 60 7.08 6.21 23.35
C ARG A 60 6.37 5.88 24.67
N THR A 61 5.31 5.07 24.61
CA THR A 61 4.52 4.68 25.79
C THR A 61 4.93 3.33 26.38
N LEU A 62 6.09 2.79 25.98
CA LEU A 62 6.51 1.45 26.35
C LEU A 62 6.79 1.34 27.86
N ASP A 63 6.00 0.51 28.54
CA ASP A 63 6.26 0.10 29.91
C ASP A 63 7.08 -1.20 29.90
N ARG A 64 8.36 -1.10 30.24
CA ARG A 64 9.29 -2.25 30.25
C ARG A 64 8.87 -3.36 31.22
N SER A 65 8.12 -3.02 32.27
CA SER A 65 7.65 -4.01 33.24
C SER A 65 6.56 -4.93 32.68
N LYS A 66 5.91 -4.52 31.58
CA LYS A 66 4.87 -5.28 30.88
C LYS A 66 5.40 -6.06 29.67
N LEU A 67 6.70 -6.02 29.43
CA LEU A 67 7.31 -6.78 28.34
C LEU A 67 7.32 -8.27 28.70
N LEU A 68 6.93 -9.09 27.72
CA LEU A 68 7.00 -10.54 27.81
C LEU A 68 8.25 -11.03 27.10
N SER A 69 8.96 -11.97 27.71
CA SER A 69 10.06 -12.71 27.09
C SER A 69 9.54 -13.65 25.99
N HIS A 70 10.45 -14.10 25.12
CA HIS A 70 10.13 -15.05 24.06
C HIS A 70 9.46 -16.32 24.60
N ASP A 71 9.96 -16.87 25.71
CA ASP A 71 9.39 -18.07 26.31
C ASP A 71 7.97 -17.82 26.87
N GLU A 72 7.72 -16.66 27.48
CA GLU A 72 6.39 -16.26 27.96
C GLU A 72 5.35 -16.09 26.84
N VAL A 73 5.80 -15.75 25.62
CA VAL A 73 4.90 -15.57 24.46
C VAL A 73 4.66 -16.89 23.72
N TRP A 74 5.68 -17.74 23.57
CA TRP A 74 5.65 -18.87 22.61
C TRP A 74 5.59 -20.26 23.24
N LYS A 75 5.90 -20.40 24.53
CA LYS A 75 5.93 -21.70 25.22
C LYS A 75 4.84 -21.84 26.30
N GLY A 76 3.85 -20.94 26.29
CA GLY A 76 2.64 -20.99 27.13
C GLY A 76 1.57 -21.92 26.58
#